data_AF-L8JP23-F1
#
_entry.id   AF-L8JP23-F1
#
_cell.length_a   1.000
_cell.length_b   1.000
_cell.length_c   1.000
_cell.angle_alpha   90.00
_cell.angle_beta   90.00
_cell.angle_gamma   90.00
#
_symmetry.space_group_name_H-M   'P 1'
#
loop_
_entity.id
_entity.type
_entity.pdbx_description
1 polymer ?
#
loop_
_entity_poly.entity_id
_entity_poly.type
_entity_poly.pdbx_seq_one_letter_code
_entity_poly.pdbx_strand_id
1 'polypeptide(L)'
;MVKRILIALLILLAIVTFIFYYKLGGSQPLEFKKASHPEFYVTGQYFEGKYHDPKIEKLFFDAKARTEKEQGATLTIVNYGIHGDKIIRQFIGTGTLTPPGQLPAPLEVRKFPRHEVIFTEIASHNVVMPTPGEVLKKARVFAEEYGYELDTISYESYISDRELKVSFLVKE
;
A
#
# COMPACT_ATOMS: atom_id res chain seq x y z
N MET A 1 -3.34 14.93 47.63
CA MET A 1 -2.05 15.16 46.94
C MET A 1 -1.77 14.12 45.87
N VAL A 2 -1.79 12.82 46.21
CA VAL A 2 -1.57 11.70 45.25
C VAL A 2 -2.46 11.77 44.01
N LYS A 3 -3.77 12.04 44.15
CA LYS A 3 -4.69 12.18 43.00
C LYS A 3 -4.26 13.28 42.01
N ARG A 4 -3.74 14.42 42.48
CA ARG A 4 -3.29 15.52 41.60
C ARG A 4 -2.01 15.16 40.86
N ILE A 5 -1.09 14.46 41.53
CA ILE A 5 0.14 13.94 40.91
C ILE A 5 -0.21 12.89 39.84
N LEU A 6 -1.16 12.00 40.13
CA LEU A 6 -1.60 10.96 39.20
C LEU A 6 -2.28 11.54 37.96
N ILE A 7 -3.11 12.57 38.13
CA ILE A 7 -3.71 13.32 37.00
C ILE A 7 -2.62 14.03 36.18
N ALA A 8 -1.66 14.69 36.83
CA ALA A 8 -0.55 15.35 36.13
C ALA A 8 0.29 14.35 35.32
N LEU A 9 0.56 13.16 35.86
CA LEU A 9 1.26 12.08 35.15
C LEU A 9 0.45 11.55 33.96
N LEU A 10 -0.86 11.38 34.08
CA LEU A 10 -1.71 10.97 32.97
C LEU A 10 -1.75 12.01 31.85
N ILE A 11 -1.83 13.30 32.19
CA ILE A 11 -1.78 14.39 31.21
C ILE A 11 -0.42 14.40 30.50
N LEU A 12 0.69 14.27 31.25
CA LEU A 12 2.02 14.21 30.67
C LEU A 12 2.15 13.01 29.72
N LEU A 13 1.67 11.83 30.13
CA LEU A 13 1.67 10.64 29.30
C LEU A 13 0.86 10.86 28.01
N ALA A 14 -0.34 11.42 28.10
CA ALA A 14 -1.17 11.73 26.93
C ALA A 14 -0.48 12.69 25.96
N ILE A 15 0.18 13.73 26.47
CA ILE A 15 0.95 14.69 25.65
C ILE A 15 2.11 13.97 24.95
N VAL A 16 2.87 13.15 25.67
CA VAL A 16 4.00 12.40 25.11
C VAL A 16 3.51 11.45 24.02
N THR A 17 2.47 10.65 24.28
CA THR A 17 1.88 9.73 23.30
C THR A 17 1.37 10.47 22.06
N PHE A 18 0.72 11.62 22.23
CA PHE A 18 0.24 12.44 21.11
C PHE A 18 1.40 12.96 20.24
N ILE A 19 2.48 13.45 20.86
CA ILE A 19 3.68 13.91 20.12
C ILE A 19 4.29 12.76 19.32
N PHE A 20 4.40 11.57 19.91
CA PHE A 20 4.90 10.39 19.19
C PHE A 20 4.00 10.03 18.00
N TYR A 21 2.68 9.96 18.19
CA TYR A 21 1.72 9.68 17.12
C TYR A 21 1.83 10.67 15.96
N TYR A 22 1.93 11.98 16.26
CA TYR A 22 2.08 13.02 15.25
C TYR A 22 3.40 12.90 14.49
N LYS A 23 4.52 12.67 15.19
CA LYS A 23 5.85 12.47 14.57
C LYS A 23 5.92 11.22 13.68
N LEU A 24 5.08 10.22 13.93
CA LEU A 24 4.99 9.02 13.10
C LEU A 24 4.14 9.23 11.84
N GLY A 25 3.43 10.36 11.72
CA GLY A 25 2.60 10.69 10.56
C GLY A 25 1.11 10.34 10.71
N GLY A 26 0.66 9.90 11.90
CA GLY A 26 -0.66 9.28 12.06
C GLY A 26 -1.87 10.19 11.75
N SER A 27 -1.68 11.51 11.68
CA SER A 27 -2.76 12.47 11.42
C SER A 27 -2.70 13.11 10.03
N GLN A 28 -1.85 12.62 9.12
CA GLN A 28 -1.78 13.18 7.77
C GLN A 28 -3.06 12.85 6.98
N PRO A 29 -3.72 13.85 6.37
CA PRO A 29 -4.87 13.60 5.52
C PRO A 29 -4.43 12.80 4.28
N LEU A 30 -5.32 11.93 3.80
CA LEU A 30 -5.11 11.27 2.51
C LEU A 30 -5.52 12.22 1.39
N GLU A 31 -4.56 12.58 0.55
CA GLU A 31 -4.78 13.43 -0.61
C GLU A 31 -4.83 12.56 -1.87
N PHE A 32 -6.02 12.43 -2.45
CA PHE A 32 -6.22 11.65 -3.67
C PHE A 32 -6.06 12.52 -4.91
N LYS A 33 -5.42 11.95 -5.93
CA LYS A 33 -5.20 12.58 -7.23
C LYS A 33 -5.53 11.58 -8.34
N LYS A 34 -6.03 12.08 -9.47
CA LYS A 34 -6.15 11.29 -10.71
C LYS A 34 -4.90 11.49 -11.57
N ALA A 35 -4.38 10.43 -12.16
CA ALA A 35 -3.31 10.51 -13.14
C ALA A 35 -3.36 9.35 -14.14
N SER A 36 -2.72 9.59 -15.30
CA SER A 36 -2.37 8.53 -16.24
C SER A 36 -1.14 7.79 -15.74
N HIS A 37 -1.26 6.48 -15.57
CA HIS A 37 -0.15 5.62 -15.20
C HIS A 37 0.45 4.99 -16.46
N PRO A 38 1.78 5.08 -16.68
CA PRO A 38 2.41 4.42 -17.82
C PRO A 38 2.26 2.91 -17.73
N GLU A 39 2.51 2.25 -18.85
CA GLU A 39 2.68 0.80 -18.86
C GLU A 39 3.80 0.38 -17.90
N PHE A 40 3.59 -0.71 -17.16
CA PHE A 40 4.59 -1.29 -16.27
C PHE A 40 4.43 -2.80 -16.16
N TYR A 41 5.44 -3.44 -15.57
CA TYR A 41 5.54 -4.88 -15.41
C TYR A 41 5.78 -5.19 -13.94
N VAL A 42 5.09 -6.20 -13.41
CA VAL A 42 5.36 -6.75 -12.08
C VAL A 42 5.88 -8.16 -12.24
N THR A 43 7.10 -8.39 -11.77
CA THR A 43 7.73 -9.71 -11.72
C THR A 43 7.59 -10.30 -10.32
N GLY A 44 6.81 -11.37 -10.18
CA GLY A 44 6.40 -11.82 -8.85
C GLY A 44 5.75 -13.19 -8.83
N GLN A 45 5.03 -13.45 -7.74
CA GLN A 45 4.26 -14.68 -7.55
C GLN A 45 2.85 -14.34 -7.11
N TYR A 46 1.90 -15.15 -7.58
CA TYR A 46 0.52 -15.09 -7.14
C TYR A 46 0.35 -15.77 -5.77
N PHE A 47 -0.48 -15.16 -4.93
CA PHE A 47 -0.87 -15.66 -3.63
C PHE A 47 -2.40 -15.59 -3.50
N GLU A 48 -2.98 -16.72 -3.10
CA GLU A 48 -4.37 -16.80 -2.67
C GLU A 48 -4.40 -17.54 -1.33
N GLY A 49 -4.91 -16.88 -0.29
CA GLY A 49 -4.88 -17.44 1.05
C GLY A 49 -5.32 -16.45 2.12
N LYS A 50 -5.04 -16.75 3.39
CA LYS A 50 -5.41 -15.87 4.51
C LYS A 50 -4.37 -14.76 4.67
N TYR A 51 -4.80 -13.61 5.18
CA TYR A 51 -3.92 -12.46 5.43
C TYR A 51 -2.73 -12.78 6.36
N HIS A 52 -2.89 -13.70 7.30
CA HIS A 52 -1.85 -14.12 8.25
C HIS A 52 -1.14 -15.42 7.86
N ASP A 53 -1.24 -15.85 6.60
CA ASP A 53 -0.50 -17.01 6.12
C ASP A 53 1.01 -16.69 6.03
N PRO A 54 1.92 -17.42 6.68
CA PRO A 54 3.36 -17.15 6.61
C PRO A 54 3.93 -17.09 5.18
N LYS A 55 3.26 -17.73 4.21
CA LYS A 55 3.65 -17.67 2.80
C LYS A 55 3.61 -16.25 2.24
N ILE A 56 2.64 -15.41 2.65
CA ILE A 56 2.55 -14.03 2.16
C ILE A 56 3.75 -13.19 2.61
N GLU A 57 4.15 -13.35 3.87
CA GLU A 57 5.28 -12.66 4.47
C GLU A 57 6.57 -13.06 3.77
N LYS A 58 6.76 -14.36 3.52
CA LYS A 58 7.89 -14.86 2.74
C LYS A 58 7.92 -14.24 1.33
N LEU A 59 6.79 -14.22 0.61
CA LEU A 59 6.71 -13.64 -0.73
C LEU A 59 7.04 -12.14 -0.73
N PHE A 60 6.56 -11.41 0.29
CA PHE A 60 6.86 -10.01 0.49
C PHE A 60 8.36 -9.77 0.68
N PHE A 61 9.00 -10.48 1.61
CA PHE A 61 10.43 -10.31 1.86
C PHE A 61 11.31 -10.79 0.70
N ASP A 62 10.92 -11.87 0.02
CA ASP A 62 11.61 -12.32 -1.19
C ASP A 62 11.53 -11.24 -2.29
N ALA A 63 10.38 -10.58 -2.46
CA ALA A 63 10.21 -9.48 -3.41
C ALA A 63 10.99 -8.23 -2.99
N LYS A 64 10.95 -7.85 -1.71
CA LYS A 64 11.74 -6.74 -1.16
C LYS A 64 13.23 -6.92 -1.45
N ALA A 65 13.77 -8.10 -1.14
CA ALA A 65 15.18 -8.41 -1.35
C ALA A 65 15.61 -8.40 -2.83
N ARG A 66 14.68 -8.63 -3.77
CA ARG A 66 14.94 -8.48 -5.21
C ARG A 66 14.95 -7.01 -5.61
N THR A 67 13.94 -6.25 -5.17
CA THR A 67 13.85 -4.81 -5.43
C THR A 67 15.09 -4.06 -4.97
N GLU A 68 15.65 -4.40 -3.80
CA GLU A 68 16.88 -3.77 -3.28
C GLU A 68 18.13 -4.02 -4.15
N LYS A 69 18.12 -5.05 -5.01
CA LYS A 69 19.23 -5.41 -5.91
C LYS A 69 19.06 -4.87 -7.32
N GLU A 70 17.85 -4.45 -7.68
CA GLU A 70 17.50 -4.04 -9.03
C GLU A 70 17.29 -2.53 -9.08
N GLN A 71 18.12 -1.81 -9.84
CA GLN A 71 18.02 -0.36 -9.92
C GLN A 71 16.74 0.06 -10.64
N GLY A 72 15.98 0.97 -10.04
CA GLY A 72 14.72 1.47 -10.61
C GLY A 72 13.53 0.53 -10.45
N ALA A 73 13.69 -0.57 -9.73
CA ALA A 73 12.61 -1.44 -9.32
C ALA A 73 11.85 -0.88 -8.12
N THR A 74 10.58 -1.25 -7.97
CA THR A 74 9.76 -0.91 -6.80
C THR A 74 9.00 -2.14 -6.30
N LEU A 75 9.04 -2.43 -5.01
CA LEU A 75 8.23 -3.49 -4.43
C LEU A 75 6.75 -3.15 -4.64
N THR A 76 6.05 -4.03 -5.36
CA THR A 76 4.68 -3.80 -5.79
C THR A 76 3.81 -4.99 -5.39
N ILE A 77 2.68 -4.70 -4.75
CA ILE A 77 1.62 -5.66 -4.44
C ILE A 77 0.40 -5.29 -5.25
N VAL A 78 -0.06 -6.19 -6.11
CA VAL A 78 -1.33 -6.04 -6.83
C VAL A 78 -2.40 -6.80 -6.07
N ASN A 79 -3.50 -6.13 -5.73
CA ASN A 79 -4.67 -6.71 -5.06
C ASN A 79 -5.76 -7.00 -6.09
N TYR A 80 -6.29 -8.22 -6.09
CA TYR A 80 -7.42 -8.63 -6.94
C TYR A 80 -8.68 -8.79 -6.09
N GLY A 81 -9.32 -7.68 -5.76
CA GLY A 81 -10.55 -7.69 -4.97
C GLY A 81 -10.54 -6.69 -3.83
N ILE A 82 -11.75 -6.35 -3.39
CA ILE A 82 -12.01 -5.30 -2.43
C ILE A 82 -12.09 -5.93 -1.04
N HIS A 83 -11.18 -5.54 -0.15
CA HIS A 83 -11.03 -6.09 1.20
C HIS A 83 -12.37 -6.31 1.91
N GLY A 84 -12.62 -7.57 2.29
CA GLY A 84 -13.86 -8.04 2.90
C GLY A 84 -13.90 -9.57 3.01
N ASP A 85 -13.15 -10.26 2.14
CA ASP A 85 -13.04 -11.71 2.16
C ASP A 85 -12.00 -12.22 3.17
N LYS A 86 -12.28 -13.39 3.77
CA LYS A 86 -11.30 -14.13 4.60
C LYS A 86 -10.08 -14.60 3.80
N ILE A 87 -10.20 -14.59 2.47
CA ILE A 87 -9.18 -14.99 1.52
C ILE A 87 -8.79 -13.75 0.71
N ILE A 88 -7.50 -13.43 0.70
CA ILE A 88 -6.92 -12.39 -0.13
C ILE A 88 -6.30 -13.00 -1.37
N ARG A 89 -6.31 -12.23 -2.46
CA ARG A 89 -5.72 -12.58 -3.75
C ARG A 89 -4.77 -11.48 -4.15
N GLN A 90 -3.48 -11.79 -4.17
CA GLN A 90 -2.43 -10.81 -4.41
C GLN A 90 -1.39 -11.33 -5.38
N PHE A 91 -0.79 -10.42 -6.15
CA PHE A 91 0.43 -10.69 -6.88
C PHE A 91 1.54 -9.83 -6.32
N ILE A 92 2.53 -10.46 -5.70
CA ILE A 92 3.57 -9.79 -4.92
C ILE A 92 4.88 -9.90 -5.67
N GLY A 93 5.50 -8.76 -5.97
CA GLY A 93 6.67 -8.74 -6.83
C GLY A 93 7.37 -7.41 -6.95
N THR A 94 8.17 -7.33 -8.00
CA THR A 94 9.03 -6.20 -8.31
C THR A 94 8.49 -5.51 -9.56
N GLY A 95 8.09 -4.24 -9.41
CA GLY A 95 7.54 -3.38 -10.46
C GLY A 95 8.65 -2.67 -11.23
N THR A 96 8.60 -2.71 -12.56
CA THR A 96 9.54 -2.05 -13.48
C THR A 96 8.81 -1.41 -14.67
N LEU A 97 9.39 -0.35 -15.24
CA LEU A 97 8.85 0.29 -16.46
C LEU A 97 9.27 -0.45 -17.74
N THR A 98 10.32 -1.25 -17.69
CA THR A 98 10.79 -2.06 -18.82
C THR A 98 10.37 -3.51 -18.64
N PRO A 99 10.09 -4.25 -19.74
CA PRO A 99 9.84 -5.67 -19.68
C PRO A 99 11.02 -6.40 -19.04
N PRO A 100 10.79 -7.33 -18.11
CA PRO A 100 11.86 -8.14 -17.53
C PRO A 100 12.42 -9.12 -18.57
N GLY A 101 13.68 -9.53 -18.38
CA GLY A 101 14.32 -10.57 -19.17
C GLY A 101 13.83 -11.98 -18.83
N GLN A 102 14.68 -12.99 -19.05
CA GLN A 102 14.38 -14.36 -18.63
C GLN A 102 14.32 -14.45 -17.11
N LEU A 103 13.28 -15.13 -16.60
CA LEU A 103 13.03 -15.25 -15.18
C LEU A 103 13.25 -16.68 -14.69
N PRO A 104 13.82 -16.86 -13.49
CA PRO A 104 13.84 -18.17 -12.85
C PRO A 104 12.42 -18.56 -12.41
N ALA A 105 12.07 -19.83 -12.57
CA ALA A 105 10.87 -20.38 -11.95
C ALA A 105 10.98 -20.23 -10.41
N PRO A 106 9.88 -19.93 -9.69
CA PRO A 106 8.49 -19.86 -10.15
C PRO A 106 7.99 -18.42 -10.44
N LEU A 107 8.85 -17.50 -10.86
CA LEU A 107 8.43 -16.11 -11.10
C LEU A 107 7.59 -15.98 -12.37
N GLU A 108 6.55 -15.16 -12.27
CA GLU A 108 5.67 -14.77 -13.37
C GLU A 108 5.81 -13.26 -13.65
N VAL A 109 5.38 -12.83 -14.83
CA VAL A 109 5.28 -11.41 -15.20
C VAL A 109 3.82 -11.05 -15.39
N ARG A 110 3.39 -9.96 -14.76
CA ARG A 110 2.11 -9.31 -15.05
C ARG A 110 2.39 -7.98 -15.72
N LYS A 111 1.89 -7.83 -16.95
CA LYS A 111 1.92 -6.59 -17.69
C LYS A 111 0.67 -5.78 -17.36
N PHE A 112 0.85 -4.52 -16.98
CA PHE A 112 -0.21 -3.56 -16.80
C PHE A 112 -0.08 -2.53 -17.92
N PRO A 113 -1.02 -2.48 -18.88
CA PRO A 113 -1.00 -1.48 -19.94
C PRO A 113 -1.19 -0.07 -19.34
N ARG A 114 -0.99 0.97 -20.14
CA ARG A 114 -1.31 2.34 -19.71
C ARG A 114 -2.78 2.44 -19.30
N HIS A 115 -3.07 3.04 -18.16
CA HIS A 115 -4.42 3.21 -17.63
C HIS A 115 -4.53 4.44 -16.74
N GLU A 116 -5.75 4.85 -16.40
CA GLU A 116 -6.00 5.92 -15.44
C GLU A 116 -6.10 5.35 -14.02
N VAL A 117 -5.53 6.07 -13.05
CA VAL A 117 -5.60 5.71 -11.64
C VAL A 117 -6.03 6.88 -10.78
N ILE A 118 -6.70 6.55 -9.68
CA ILE A 118 -6.82 7.42 -8.52
C ILE A 118 -5.81 6.92 -7.48
N PHE A 119 -4.91 7.77 -7.03
CA PHE A 119 -3.86 7.37 -6.09
C PHE A 119 -3.71 8.34 -4.92
N THR A 120 -3.15 7.84 -3.83
CA THR A 120 -2.67 8.64 -2.70
C THR A 120 -1.25 8.19 -2.34
N GLU A 121 -0.46 9.14 -1.85
CA GLU A 121 0.85 8.87 -1.26
C GLU A 121 0.72 8.98 0.27
N ILE A 122 1.29 8.00 0.97
CA ILE A 122 1.19 7.84 2.42
C ILE A 122 2.62 7.90 2.97
N ALA A 123 2.98 9.04 3.56
CA ALA A 123 4.28 9.28 4.18
C ALA A 123 4.19 9.06 5.71
N SER A 124 4.01 7.81 6.14
CA SER A 124 3.79 7.46 7.55
C SER A 124 4.57 6.23 7.97
N HIS A 125 4.84 6.10 9.26
CA HIS A 125 5.40 4.86 9.79
C HIS A 125 4.33 3.75 9.79
N ASN A 126 4.71 2.50 9.52
CA ASN A 126 3.79 1.35 9.39
C ASN A 126 2.82 1.18 10.59
N VAL A 127 3.24 1.60 11.79
CA VAL A 127 2.41 1.52 13.03
C VAL A 127 1.21 2.47 13.01
N VAL A 128 1.29 3.59 12.28
CA VAL A 128 0.24 4.61 12.22
C VAL A 128 -0.31 4.82 10.82
N MET A 129 0.07 3.97 9.86
CA MET A 129 -0.51 3.98 8.53
C MET A 129 -2.01 3.67 8.61
N PRO A 130 -2.84 4.33 7.78
CA PRO A 130 -4.26 4.00 7.69
C PRO A 130 -4.44 2.56 7.20
N THR A 131 -5.54 1.95 7.61
CA THR A 131 -5.88 0.61 7.16
C THR A 131 -6.28 0.60 5.67
N PRO A 132 -6.09 -0.51 4.94
CA PRO A 132 -6.51 -0.60 3.54
C PRO A 132 -7.99 -0.24 3.31
N GLY A 133 -8.86 -0.60 4.25
CA GLY A 133 -10.29 -0.27 4.20
C GLY A 133 -10.57 1.24 4.31
N GLU A 134 -9.82 1.97 5.14
CA GLU A 134 -9.94 3.43 5.24
C GLU A 134 -9.44 4.14 3.98
N VAL A 135 -8.33 3.67 3.41
CA VAL A 135 -7.79 4.20 2.16
C VAL A 135 -8.80 4.02 1.04
N LEU A 136 -9.31 2.80 0.85
CA LEU A 136 -10.34 2.50 -0.15
C LEU A 136 -11.62 3.33 0.05
N LYS A 137 -12.10 3.46 1.29
CA LYS A 137 -13.30 4.24 1.58
C LYS A 137 -13.12 5.70 1.13
N LYS A 138 -11.98 6.32 1.43
CA LYS A 138 -11.70 7.69 1.01
C LYS A 138 -11.49 7.80 -0.50
N ALA A 139 -10.85 6.80 -1.13
CA ALA A 139 -10.71 6.74 -2.58
C ALA A 139 -12.06 6.70 -3.30
N ARG A 140 -13.04 5.93 -2.77
CA ARG A 140 -14.40 5.87 -3.31
C ARG A 140 -15.14 7.20 -3.19
N VAL A 141 -15.04 7.87 -2.04
CA VAL A 141 -15.64 9.21 -1.86
C VAL A 141 -15.08 10.19 -2.88
N PHE A 142 -13.75 10.19 -3.08
CA PHE A 142 -13.12 11.00 -4.12
C PHE A 142 -13.59 10.60 -5.53
N ALA A 143 -13.68 9.30 -5.83
CA ALA A 143 -14.17 8.84 -7.12
C ALA A 143 -15.61 9.30 -7.40
N GLU A 144 -16.51 9.13 -6.42
CA GLU A 144 -17.93 9.54 -6.49
C GLU A 144 -18.09 11.05 -6.68
N GLU A 145 -17.30 11.88 -5.96
CA GLU A 145 -17.34 13.34 -6.07
C GLU A 145 -17.00 13.82 -7.50
N TYR A 146 -16.13 13.11 -8.21
CA TYR A 146 -15.68 13.47 -9.55
C TYR A 146 -16.26 12.56 -10.66
N GLY A 147 -17.23 11.70 -10.35
CA GLY A 147 -17.91 10.84 -11.33
C GLY A 147 -17.03 9.74 -11.92
N TYR A 148 -16.03 9.26 -11.19
CA TYR A 148 -15.18 8.13 -11.58
C TYR A 148 -15.70 6.82 -10.97
N GLU A 149 -15.51 5.72 -11.69
CA GLU A 149 -15.77 4.38 -11.17
C GLU A 149 -14.45 3.63 -10.95
N LEU A 150 -14.25 3.11 -9.73
CA LEU A 150 -13.05 2.34 -9.40
C LEU A 150 -13.18 0.87 -9.86
N ASP A 151 -12.09 0.31 -10.37
CA ASP A 151 -11.95 -1.12 -10.54
C ASP A 151 -11.78 -1.82 -9.18
N THR A 152 -11.99 -3.12 -9.19
CA THR A 152 -11.65 -4.06 -8.12
C THR A 152 -10.14 -4.28 -7.95
N ILE A 153 -9.34 -3.93 -8.97
CA ILE A 153 -7.89 -4.03 -8.91
C ILE A 153 -7.29 -2.75 -8.31
N SER A 154 -6.40 -2.93 -7.34
CA SER A 154 -5.53 -1.88 -6.83
C SER A 154 -4.10 -2.38 -6.76
N TYR A 155 -3.15 -1.46 -6.61
CA TYR A 155 -1.79 -1.83 -6.30
C TYR A 155 -1.11 -0.85 -5.35
N GLU A 156 -0.23 -1.42 -4.54
CA GLU A 156 0.58 -0.77 -3.54
C GLU A 156 2.03 -0.78 -4.00
N SER A 157 2.64 0.40 -4.08
CA SER A 157 4.04 0.58 -4.44
C SER A 157 4.80 1.14 -3.24
N TYR A 158 5.74 0.34 -2.71
CA TYR A 158 6.58 0.72 -1.56
C TYR A 158 7.79 1.50 -2.08
N ILE A 159 7.65 2.82 -2.11
CA ILE A 159 8.67 3.75 -2.63
C ILE A 159 9.86 3.83 -1.67
N SER A 160 9.60 3.81 -0.37
CA SER A 160 10.62 3.70 0.68
C SER A 160 10.04 3.00 1.93
N ASP A 161 10.85 2.81 2.97
CA ASP A 161 10.39 2.24 4.24
C ASP A 161 9.30 3.08 4.94
N ARG A 162 9.10 4.34 4.52
CA ARG A 162 8.10 5.26 5.09
C ARG A 162 7.14 5.85 4.08
N GLU A 163 7.24 5.43 2.82
CA GLU A 163 6.46 5.99 1.72
C GLU A 163 5.80 4.87 0.92
N LEU A 164 4.48 4.88 0.95
CA LEU A 164 3.62 3.94 0.26
C LEU A 164 2.73 4.71 -0.71
N LYS A 165 2.70 4.30 -1.96
CA LYS A 165 1.73 4.80 -2.94
C LYS A 165 0.66 3.73 -3.16
N VAL A 166 -0.60 4.09 -2.92
CA VAL A 166 -1.75 3.20 -3.17
C VAL A 166 -2.50 3.73 -4.38
N SER A 167 -2.64 2.91 -5.41
CA SER A 167 -3.30 3.26 -6.67
C SER A 167 -4.50 2.35 -6.91
N PHE A 168 -5.62 2.96 -7.27
CA PHE A 168 -6.85 2.29 -7.66
C PHE A 168 -7.07 2.53 -9.15
N LEU A 169 -7.28 1.47 -9.92
CA LEU A 169 -7.60 1.60 -11.34
C LEU A 169 -8.96 2.29 -11.48
N VAL A 170 -9.08 3.15 -12.49
CA VAL A 170 -10.37 3.71 -12.91
C VAL A 170 -10.87 2.86 -14.08
N LYS A 171 -12.16 2.50 -14.07
CA LYS A 171 -12.77 1.79 -15.20
C LYS A 171 -12.79 2.67 -16.45
N GLU A 172 -12.55 2.04 -17.60
CA GLU A 172 -12.71 2.67 -18.91
C GLU A 172 -14.18 2.99 -19.24
#